data_AF-X1K7S1-F1
#
_entry.id   AF-X1K7S1-F1
#
_cell.length_a   1.000
_cell.length_b   1.000
_cell.length_c   1.000
_cell.angle_alpha   90.00
_cell.angle_beta   90.00
_cell.angle_gamma   90.00
#
_symmetry.space_group_name_H-M   'P 1'
#
loop_
_entity.id
_entity.type
_entity.pdbx_description
1 polymer ?
#
loop_
_entity_poly.entity_id
_entity_poly.type
_entity_poly.pdbx_seq_one_letter_code
_entity_poly.pdbx_strand_id
1 'polypeptide(L)'
;DGKRLTKEIDYLIDYSSGFLSFFDPARITEDTKIKVDYEWIPFMGGKATILGVRGAWVPHERVSLGSTFLSQSSPRVNQPPQVGSSPVSHQAMGLDTQFNLGSGSSVEDDPAHALNLKVSGEVARSLYDPNTFGKAIIENFESTKISDDLSMDKDAWRLGSRPDLVRF
;
A
#
# COMPACT_ATOMS: atom_id res chain seq x y z
N ASP A 1 16.75 11.07 1.85
CA ASP A 1 17.32 11.87 0.74
C ASP A 1 17.45 11.10 -0.59
N GLY A 2 16.39 10.40 -1.03
CA GLY A 2 16.38 9.74 -2.35
C GLY A 2 17.25 8.48 -2.51
N LYS A 3 18.26 8.27 -1.66
CA LYS A 3 19.03 7.02 -1.61
C LYS A 3 18.18 5.87 -1.06
N ARG A 4 18.05 4.79 -1.82
CA ARG A 4 17.48 3.53 -1.34
C ARG A 4 18.49 2.82 -0.42
N LEU A 5 18.07 2.54 0.81
CA LEU A 5 18.86 1.79 1.78
C LEU A 5 18.58 0.29 1.64
N THR A 6 19.58 -0.52 1.96
CA THR A 6 19.51 -1.98 1.85
C THR A 6 19.33 -2.62 3.23
N LYS A 7 18.32 -3.46 3.35
CA LYS A 7 18.07 -4.25 4.56
C LYS A 7 19.30 -5.10 4.91
N GLU A 8 19.60 -5.22 6.20
CA GLU A 8 20.74 -5.96 6.76
C GLU A 8 22.14 -5.41 6.40
N ILE A 9 22.20 -4.30 5.66
CA ILE A 9 23.44 -3.58 5.36
C ILE A 9 23.41 -2.17 5.96
N ASP A 10 22.33 -1.44 5.70
CA ASP A 10 22.14 -0.06 6.18
C ASP A 10 21.20 0.00 7.39
N TYR A 11 20.28 -0.97 7.50
CA TYR A 11 19.26 -1.01 8.57
C TYR A 11 18.77 -2.42 8.90
N LEU A 12 18.17 -2.57 10.07
CA LEU A 12 17.45 -3.76 10.54
C LEU A 12 16.00 -3.40 10.86
N ILE A 13 15.08 -4.34 10.62
CA ILE A 13 13.65 -4.19 10.95
C ILE A 13 13.17 -5.40 11.74
N ASP A 14 12.54 -5.15 12.88
CA ASP A 14 11.74 -6.16 13.58
C ASP A 14 10.28 -6.02 13.14
N TYR A 15 9.81 -6.98 12.35
CA TYR A 15 8.44 -6.97 11.82
C TYR A 15 7.38 -7.20 12.91
N SER A 16 7.73 -7.80 14.03
CA SER A 16 6.77 -8.11 15.11
C SER A 16 6.38 -6.84 15.86
N SER A 17 7.37 -5.97 16.09
CA SER A 17 7.21 -4.71 16.81
C SER A 17 7.10 -3.49 15.90
N GLY A 18 7.51 -3.61 14.63
CA GLY A 18 7.59 -2.51 13.68
C GLY A 18 8.80 -1.59 13.88
N PHE A 19 9.76 -1.95 14.74
CA PHE A 19 10.95 -1.12 14.98
C PHE A 19 11.94 -1.20 13.81
N LEU A 20 12.36 -0.03 13.33
CA LEU A 20 13.38 0.17 12.30
C LEU A 20 14.63 0.79 12.94
N SER A 21 15.77 0.11 12.83
CA SER A 21 17.04 0.53 13.42
C SER A 21 18.11 0.68 12.34
N PHE A 22 18.85 1.77 12.34
CA PHE A 22 19.93 2.03 11.38
C PHE A 22 21.28 1.65 11.98
N PHE A 23 22.17 1.06 11.18
CA PHE A 23 23.50 0.65 11.67
C PHE A 23 24.47 1.83 11.80
N ASP A 24 24.29 2.87 10.98
CA ASP A 24 25.08 4.10 11.03
C ASP A 24 24.17 5.31 11.33
N PRO A 25 23.77 5.50 12.60
CA PRO A 25 22.89 6.60 12.99
C PRO A 25 23.54 7.97 12.82
N ALA A 26 24.88 8.06 12.74
CA ALA A 26 25.58 9.33 12.54
C ALA A 26 25.31 9.94 11.15
N ARG A 27 24.87 9.11 10.18
CA ARG A 27 24.38 9.57 8.87
C ARG A 27 22.96 10.10 8.87
N ILE A 28 22.25 9.94 9.98
CA ILE A 28 20.88 10.41 10.16
C ILE A 28 20.94 11.64 11.04
N THR A 29 20.89 12.79 10.37
CA THR A 29 20.90 14.11 11.00
C THR A 29 19.46 14.62 11.14
N GLU A 30 19.30 15.77 11.81
CA GLU A 30 18.00 16.42 11.99
C GLU A 30 17.34 16.81 10.65
N ASP A 31 18.14 17.02 9.60
CA ASP A 31 17.66 17.38 8.26
C ASP A 31 17.33 16.16 7.38
N THR A 32 17.70 14.96 7.82
CA THR A 32 17.57 13.74 7.00
C THR A 32 16.11 13.32 6.84
N LYS A 33 15.65 13.23 5.59
CA LYS A 33 14.28 12.76 5.29
C LYS A 33 14.25 11.27 5.02
N ILE A 34 13.60 10.53 5.92
CA ILE A 34 13.37 9.09 5.82
C ILE A 34 11.94 8.85 5.34
N LYS A 35 11.79 8.14 4.22
CA LYS A 35 10.50 7.65 3.74
C LYS A 35 10.48 6.14 3.87
N VAL A 36 9.47 5.61 4.56
CA VAL A 36 9.24 4.18 4.69
C VAL A 36 7.90 3.86 4.05
N ASP A 37 7.93 3.11 2.96
CA ASP A 37 6.75 2.49 2.36
C ASP A 37 6.62 1.07 2.92
N TYR A 38 5.46 0.73 3.49
CA TYR A 38 5.22 -0.56 4.13
C TYR A 38 3.87 -1.14 3.74
N GLU A 39 3.77 -2.46 3.80
CA GLU A 39 2.54 -3.22 3.58
C GLU A 39 2.18 -3.94 4.89
N TRP A 40 0.89 -3.97 5.22
CA TRP A 40 0.37 -4.67 6.39
C TRP A 40 -0.92 -5.39 6.00
N ILE A 41 -1.24 -6.47 6.72
CA ILE A 41 -2.48 -7.20 6.49
C ILE A 41 -3.57 -6.56 7.36
N PRO A 42 -4.57 -5.88 6.77
CA PRO A 42 -5.65 -5.31 7.56
C PRO A 42 -6.49 -6.39 8.22
N PHE A 43 -6.69 -6.27 9.54
CA PHE A 43 -7.61 -7.13 10.29
C PHE A 43 -9.07 -6.89 9.85
N MET A 44 -9.40 -5.68 9.42
CA MET A 44 -10.69 -5.28 8.86
C MET A 44 -10.43 -4.38 7.64
N GLY A 45 -11.02 -4.69 6.49
CA GLY A 45 -10.81 -3.90 5.27
C GLY A 45 -11.59 -4.42 4.06
N GLY A 46 -11.75 -3.55 3.06
CA GLY A 46 -12.35 -3.92 1.78
C GLY A 46 -11.52 -4.97 1.07
N LYS A 47 -12.18 -5.94 0.44
CA LYS A 47 -11.50 -6.93 -0.40
C LYS A 47 -11.02 -6.22 -1.66
N ALA A 48 -9.79 -6.49 -2.11
CA ALA A 48 -9.33 -6.12 -3.44
C ALA A 48 -8.78 -7.39 -4.10
N THR A 49 -9.20 -7.66 -5.33
CA THR A 49 -8.68 -8.78 -6.10
C THR A 49 -7.49 -8.29 -6.91
N ILE A 50 -6.34 -8.91 -6.67
CA ILE A 50 -5.10 -8.66 -7.41
C ILE A 50 -4.83 -9.87 -8.31
N LEU A 51 -4.60 -9.61 -9.59
CA LEU A 51 -4.22 -10.58 -10.60
C LEU A 51 -2.96 -10.06 -11.28
N GLY A 52 -1.94 -10.89 -11.40
CA GLY A 52 -0.70 -10.49 -12.04
C GLY A 52 -0.01 -11.64 -12.73
N VAL A 53 0.77 -11.31 -13.74
CA VAL A 53 1.66 -12.24 -14.43
C VAL A 53 2.99 -11.56 -14.65
N ARG A 54 4.08 -12.32 -14.45
CA ARG A 54 5.44 -11.88 -14.76
C ARG A 54 6.09 -12.90 -15.66
N GLY A 55 6.61 -12.43 -16.79
CA GLY A 55 7.48 -13.18 -17.67
C GLY A 55 8.94 -12.76 -17.43
N ALA A 56 9.84 -13.72 -17.35
CA ALA A 56 11.27 -13.46 -17.30
C ALA A 56 11.96 -14.28 -18.37
N TRP A 57 12.86 -13.64 -19.12
CA TRP A 57 13.67 -14.27 -20.14
C TRP A 57 15.14 -13.97 -19.89
N VAL A 58 15.94 -15.03 -19.80
CA VAL A 58 17.38 -14.95 -19.52
C VAL A 58 18.11 -15.59 -20.70
N PRO A 59 18.38 -14.83 -21.78
CA PRO A 59 19.06 -15.36 -22.95
C PRO A 59 20.55 -15.68 -22.69
N HIS A 60 21.15 -15.06 -21.68
CA HIS A 60 22.55 -15.27 -21.30
C HIS A 60 22.70 -15.08 -19.79
N GLU A 61 23.73 -15.69 -19.18
CA GLU A 61 24.05 -15.53 -17.74
C GLU A 61 24.27 -14.07 -17.28
N ARG A 62 24.44 -13.15 -18.25
CA ARG A 62 24.78 -11.75 -18.02
C ARG A 62 23.64 -10.81 -18.39
N VAL A 63 22.54 -11.32 -18.94
CA VAL A 63 21.43 -10.50 -19.44
C VAL A 63 20.11 -11.10 -18.99
N SER A 64 19.27 -10.29 -18.36
CA SER A 64 17.89 -10.66 -18.04
C SER A 64 16.92 -9.59 -18.50
N LEU A 65 15.79 -10.04 -19.05
CA LEU A 65 14.67 -9.22 -19.48
C LEU A 65 13.42 -9.69 -18.73
N GLY A 66 12.70 -8.77 -18.10
CA GLY A 66 11.46 -9.02 -17.40
C GLY A 66 10.31 -8.22 -18.00
N SER A 67 9.11 -8.81 -17.95
CA SER A 67 7.86 -8.14 -18.25
C SER A 67 6.86 -8.45 -17.14
N THR A 68 6.15 -7.43 -16.68
CA THR A 68 5.16 -7.55 -15.62
C THR A 68 3.85 -6.93 -16.06
N PHE A 69 2.76 -7.61 -15.75
CA PHE A 69 1.42 -7.05 -15.79
C PHE A 69 0.72 -7.34 -14.46
N LEU A 70 0.08 -6.33 -13.90
CA LEU A 70 -0.65 -6.38 -12.65
C LEU A 70 -1.99 -5.66 -12.85
N SER A 71 -3.05 -6.24 -12.32
CA SER A 71 -4.39 -5.68 -12.30
C SER A 71 -4.97 -5.87 -10.90
N GLN A 72 -5.44 -4.76 -10.32
CA GLN A 72 -6.14 -4.73 -9.06
C GLN A 72 -7.54 -4.18 -9.30
N SER A 73 -8.54 -4.82 -8.71
CA SER A 73 -9.93 -4.39 -8.80
C SER A 73 -10.64 -4.55 -7.47
N SER A 74 -11.42 -3.52 -7.10
CA SER A 74 -12.39 -3.62 -6.01
C SER A 74 -13.61 -4.44 -6.45
N PRO A 75 -14.28 -5.13 -5.52
CA PRO A 75 -15.56 -5.76 -5.75
C PRO A 75 -16.57 -4.79 -6.34
N ARG A 76 -17.41 -5.31 -7.24
CA ARG A 76 -18.52 -4.52 -7.79
C ARG A 76 -19.56 -4.26 -6.71
N VAL A 77 -20.06 -3.03 -6.67
CA VAL A 77 -21.16 -2.61 -5.78
C VAL A 77 -22.45 -2.49 -6.59
N ASN A 78 -23.57 -2.87 -5.99
CA ASN A 78 -24.88 -2.85 -6.66
C ASN A 78 -25.64 -1.52 -6.46
N GLN A 79 -25.14 -0.65 -5.57
CA GLN A 79 -25.70 0.66 -5.27
C GLN A 79 -24.61 1.72 -5.40
N PRO A 80 -24.99 2.98 -5.71
CA PRO A 80 -24.02 4.07 -5.76
C PRO A 80 -23.25 4.19 -4.43
N PRO A 81 -21.91 4.07 -4.45
CA PRO A 81 -21.11 4.12 -3.23
C PRO A 81 -21.08 5.55 -2.67
N GLN A 82 -20.81 5.71 -1.37
CA GLN A 82 -20.50 7.01 -0.81
C GLN A 82 -19.14 7.52 -1.32
N VAL A 83 -18.92 8.83 -1.29
CA VAL A 83 -17.60 9.42 -1.58
C VAL A 83 -16.55 8.80 -0.64
N GLY A 84 -15.42 8.37 -1.19
CA GLY A 84 -14.34 7.71 -0.44
C GLY A 84 -14.46 6.18 -0.33
N SER A 85 -15.62 5.59 -0.66
CA SER A 85 -15.82 4.13 -0.73
C SER A 85 -16.06 3.62 -2.15
N SER A 86 -15.71 4.41 -3.16
CA SER A 86 -15.89 4.05 -4.57
C SER A 86 -15.01 2.87 -4.98
N PRO A 87 -15.53 1.92 -5.79
CA PRO A 87 -14.75 0.79 -6.26
C PRO A 87 -13.67 1.26 -7.23
N VAL A 88 -12.40 0.95 -6.92
CA VAL A 88 -11.24 1.36 -7.71
C VAL A 88 -10.76 0.25 -8.65
N SER A 89 -10.15 0.64 -9.76
CA SER A 89 -9.36 -0.28 -10.60
C SER A 89 -8.00 0.32 -10.89
N HIS A 90 -6.96 -0.50 -10.74
CA HIS A 90 -5.59 -0.14 -11.08
C HIS A 90 -5.00 -1.21 -11.97
N GLN A 91 -4.32 -0.79 -13.02
CA GLN A 91 -3.53 -1.68 -13.86
C GLN A 91 -2.12 -1.11 -13.96
N ALA A 92 -1.14 -1.98 -13.91
CA ALA A 92 0.26 -1.62 -14.08
C ALA A 92 0.91 -2.62 -15.04
N MET A 93 1.70 -2.11 -15.96
CA MET A 93 2.53 -2.91 -16.85
C MET A 93 3.93 -2.35 -16.88
N GLY A 94 4.94 -3.21 -16.97
CA GLY A 94 6.31 -2.77 -16.99
C GLY A 94 7.25 -3.75 -17.67
N LEU A 95 8.37 -3.22 -18.13
CA LEU A 95 9.49 -3.96 -18.68
C LEU A 95 10.74 -3.59 -17.90
N ASP A 96 11.51 -4.59 -17.51
CA ASP A 96 12.78 -4.42 -16.81
C ASP A 96 13.90 -5.15 -17.54
N THR A 97 15.10 -4.60 -17.45
CA THR A 97 16.31 -5.14 -18.08
C THR A 97 17.47 -5.05 -17.10
N GLN A 98 18.31 -6.07 -17.07
CA GLN A 98 19.55 -6.05 -16.29
C GLN A 98 20.69 -6.67 -17.11
N PHE A 99 21.83 -5.99 -17.07
CA PHE A 99 23.07 -6.38 -17.72
C PHE A 99 24.19 -6.42 -16.66
N ASN A 100 24.85 -7.58 -16.55
CA ASN A 100 26.00 -7.78 -15.68
C ASN A 100 27.25 -7.88 -16.55
N LEU A 101 28.03 -6.80 -16.59
CA LEU A 101 29.37 -6.78 -17.20
C LEU A 101 30.34 -7.30 -16.13
N GLY A 102 30.54 -8.62 -16.11
CA GLY A 102 31.65 -9.23 -15.38
C GLY A 102 32.98 -8.95 -16.08
N SER A 103 34.08 -8.97 -15.32
CA SER A 103 35.43 -8.78 -15.85
C SER A 103 35.65 -9.66 -17.10
N GLY A 104 35.77 -9.01 -18.25
CA GLY A 104 36.22 -9.64 -19.48
C GLY A 104 37.70 -9.97 -19.32
N SER A 105 38.08 -11.18 -19.69
CA SER A 105 39.41 -11.78 -19.62
C SER A 105 40.48 -11.07 -20.47
N SER A 106 40.72 -9.76 -20.25
CA SER A 106 41.69 -8.97 -21.01
C SER A 106 42.16 -7.72 -20.27
N VAL A 107 42.66 -7.83 -19.04
CA VAL A 107 43.82 -7.06 -18.50
C VAL A 107 44.34 -7.91 -17.34
N GLU A 108 45.66 -8.10 -17.27
CA GLU A 108 46.41 -8.93 -16.32
C GLU A 108 45.70 -9.31 -14.99
N ASP A 109 45.57 -10.62 -14.83
CA ASP A 109 45.56 -11.46 -13.62
C ASP A 109 45.84 -10.80 -12.25
N ASP A 110 45.01 -9.83 -11.85
CA ASP A 110 44.89 -9.39 -10.46
C ASP A 110 43.43 -9.53 -9.96
N PRO A 111 43.11 -10.58 -9.18
CA PRO A 111 41.77 -10.77 -8.63
C PRO A 111 41.33 -9.64 -7.68
N ALA A 112 42.23 -8.76 -7.23
CA ALA A 112 41.88 -7.61 -6.40
C ALA A 112 41.17 -6.47 -7.18
N HIS A 113 41.19 -6.47 -8.51
CA HIS A 113 40.69 -5.37 -9.35
C HIS A 113 39.59 -5.78 -10.34
N ALA A 114 38.93 -6.92 -10.12
CA ALA A 114 37.83 -7.37 -10.96
C ALA A 114 36.63 -6.40 -10.89
N LEU A 115 36.46 -5.58 -11.93
CA LEU A 115 35.32 -4.67 -12.04
C LEU A 115 34.04 -5.47 -12.32
N ASN A 116 33.10 -5.39 -11.39
CA ASN A 116 31.75 -5.94 -11.55
C ASN A 116 30.76 -4.80 -11.75
N LEU A 117 30.42 -4.53 -13.02
CA LEU A 117 29.47 -3.47 -13.35
C LEU A 117 28.08 -4.06 -13.63
N LYS A 118 27.11 -3.69 -12.80
CA LYS A 118 25.70 -4.03 -12.99
C LYS A 118 24.92 -2.80 -13.47
N VAL A 119 24.28 -2.91 -14.62
CA VAL A 119 23.41 -1.88 -15.19
C VAL A 119 21.99 -2.44 -15.23
N SER A 120 21.03 -1.67 -14.72
CA SER A 120 19.61 -2.04 -14.75
C SER A 120 18.75 -0.87 -15.18
N GLY A 121 17.68 -1.14 -15.91
CA GLY A 121 16.70 -0.15 -16.34
C GLY A 121 15.29 -0.73 -16.31
N GLU A 122 14.31 0.12 -16.02
CA GLU A 122 12.90 -0.24 -15.94
C GLU A 122 12.05 0.84 -16.60
N VAL A 123 11.03 0.43 -17.35
CA VAL A 123 9.97 1.30 -17.86
C VAL A 123 8.62 0.73 -17.48
N ALA A 124 7.77 1.52 -16.84
CA ALA A 124 6.46 1.10 -16.38
C ALA A 124 5.38 2.13 -16.72
N ARG A 125 4.16 1.64 -16.95
CA ARG A 125 2.95 2.43 -17.15
C ARG A 125 1.88 1.93 -16.21
N SER A 126 1.19 2.88 -15.55
CA SER A 126 0.01 2.60 -14.73
C SER A 126 -1.22 3.29 -15.32
N LEU A 127 -2.35 2.61 -15.22
CA LEU A 127 -3.69 3.12 -15.51
C LEU A 127 -4.49 3.01 -14.21
N TYR A 128 -5.04 4.14 -13.76
CA TYR A 128 -5.82 4.22 -12.54
C TYR A 128 -7.22 4.76 -12.84
N ASP A 129 -8.23 3.99 -12.50
CA ASP A 129 -9.63 4.42 -12.44
C ASP A 129 -10.06 4.53 -10.96
N PRO A 130 -10.22 5.76 -10.44
CA PRO A 130 -10.63 5.99 -9.06
C PRO A 130 -12.10 5.67 -8.78
N ASN A 131 -12.94 5.50 -9.81
CA ASN A 131 -14.35 5.17 -9.61
C ASN A 131 -14.94 4.42 -10.81
N THR A 132 -14.86 3.09 -10.74
CA THR A 132 -15.44 2.20 -11.76
C THR A 132 -16.98 2.21 -11.77
N PHE A 133 -17.64 2.74 -10.74
CA PHE A 133 -19.10 2.93 -10.72
C PHE A 133 -19.54 4.18 -11.51
N GLY A 134 -18.64 5.16 -11.67
CA GLY A 134 -18.88 6.40 -12.42
C GLY A 134 -19.75 7.45 -11.71
N LYS A 135 -20.27 7.14 -10.51
CA LYS A 135 -21.03 8.06 -9.65
C LYS A 135 -20.70 7.77 -8.18
N ALA A 136 -20.91 8.76 -7.32
CA ALA A 136 -20.79 8.60 -5.87
C ALA A 136 -21.84 9.46 -5.18
N ILE A 137 -22.32 8.99 -4.04
CA ILE A 137 -23.24 9.71 -3.17
C ILE A 137 -22.41 10.63 -2.27
N ILE A 138 -22.65 11.94 -2.40
CA ILE A 138 -22.04 12.94 -1.52
C ILE A 138 -22.75 12.95 -0.15
N GLU A 139 -24.07 12.78 -0.15
CA GLU A 139 -24.91 12.78 1.05
C GLU A 139 -26.13 11.87 0.84
N ASN A 140 -26.45 11.04 1.84
CA ASN A 140 -27.63 10.15 1.83
C ASN A 140 -28.64 10.45 2.96
N PHE A 141 -28.35 11.40 3.84
CA PHE A 141 -29.15 11.81 5.01
C PHE A 141 -29.53 10.67 5.97
N GLU A 142 -28.96 9.48 5.81
CA GLU A 142 -29.31 8.28 6.59
C GLU A 142 -28.85 8.44 8.04
N SER A 143 -27.75 9.16 8.27
CA SER A 143 -27.18 9.42 9.60
C SER A 143 -27.90 10.53 10.39
N THR A 144 -28.89 11.22 9.81
CA THR A 144 -29.55 12.36 10.50
C THR A 144 -30.68 11.96 11.44
N LYS A 145 -31.10 10.69 11.39
CA LYS A 145 -32.11 10.16 12.30
C LYS A 145 -31.43 9.54 13.51
N ILE A 146 -31.34 10.30 14.60
CA ILE A 146 -31.05 9.78 15.93
C ILE A 146 -32.38 9.35 16.53
N SER A 147 -32.63 8.04 16.62
CA SER A 147 -33.76 7.51 17.38
C SER A 147 -33.27 7.08 18.75
N ASP A 148 -33.74 7.77 19.79
CA ASP A 148 -33.63 7.29 21.16
C ASP A 148 -34.81 6.37 21.43
N ASP A 149 -34.57 5.06 21.31
CA ASP A 149 -35.59 4.06 21.63
C ASP A 149 -35.73 3.95 23.15
N LEU A 150 -36.94 4.19 23.65
CA LEU A 150 -37.25 3.97 25.07
C LEU A 150 -37.21 2.46 25.36
N SER A 151 -36.55 2.07 26.45
CA SER A 151 -36.44 0.66 26.83
C SER A 151 -37.83 0.03 26.97
N MET A 152 -38.04 -1.13 26.35
CA MET A 152 -39.25 -1.93 26.54
C MET A 152 -39.19 -2.81 27.79
N ASP A 153 -38.05 -2.84 28.49
CA ASP A 153 -37.89 -3.59 29.72
C ASP A 153 -38.69 -2.93 30.84
N LYS A 154 -39.59 -3.68 31.49
CA LYS A 154 -40.36 -3.23 32.64
C LYS A 154 -39.47 -2.71 33.77
N ASP A 155 -38.26 -3.24 33.92
CA ASP A 155 -37.34 -2.88 35.01
C ASP A 155 -36.59 -1.56 34.71
N ALA A 156 -36.65 -1.08 33.47
CA ALA A 156 -36.17 0.24 33.09
C ALA A 156 -37.17 1.37 33.43
N TRP A 157 -38.41 1.02 33.80
CA TRP A 157 -39.45 1.98 34.19
C TRP A 157 -39.66 1.97 35.70
N ARG A 158 -39.78 3.17 36.27
CA ARG A 158 -40.15 3.36 37.68
C ARG A 158 -41.32 4.32 37.79
N LEU A 159 -42.12 4.16 38.84
CA LEU A 159 -43.21 5.08 39.13
C LEU A 159 -42.66 6.50 39.31
N GLY A 160 -43.17 7.44 38.51
CA GLY A 160 -42.84 8.85 38.61
C GLY A 160 -43.59 9.52 39.77
N SER A 161 -43.04 10.61 40.29
CA SER A 161 -43.77 11.47 41.22
C SER A 161 -44.96 12.16 40.54
N ARG A 162 -45.91 12.65 41.34
CA ARG A 162 -47.03 13.44 40.82
C ARG A 162 -46.50 14.67 40.09
N PRO A 163 -46.84 14.89 38.80
CA PRO A 163 -46.40 16.07 38.07
C PRO A 163 -47.08 17.33 38.62
N ASP A 164 -46.34 18.43 38.65
CA ASP A 164 -46.88 19.73 39.04
C ASP A 164 -47.85 20.22 37.96
N LEU A 165 -49.11 20.38 38.36
CA LEU A 165 -50.11 21.03 37.55
C LEU A 165 -49.89 22.53 37.66
N VAL A 166 -49.03 23.10 36.80
CA VAL A 166 -49.05 24.53 36.55
C VAL A 166 -50.41 24.84 35.92
N ARG A 167 -51.31 25.44 36.71
CA ARG A 167 -52.57 25.99 36.19
C ARG A 167 -52.21 27.26 35.39
N PHE A 168 -52.51 27.22 34.09
CA PHE A 168 -52.59 28.42 33.25
C PHE A 168 -53.69 29.36 33.73
#